data_AF-A0A8H8NYS8-F1
#
_entry.id   AF-A0A8H8NYS8-F1
#
_cell.length_a   1.000
_cell.length_b   1.000
_cell.length_c   1.000
_cell.angle_alpha   90.00
_cell.angle_beta   90.00
_cell.angle_gamma   90.00
#
_symmetry.space_group_name_H-M   'P 1'
#
loop_
_entity.id
_entity.type
_entity.pdbx_description
1 polymer ?
#
loop_
_entity_poly.entity_id
_entity_poly.type
_entity_poly.pdbx_seq_one_letter_code
_entity_poly.pdbx_strand_id
1 'polypeptide(L)'
;MAPLTRFQTAGTLIISEATFIASEAGGFDNVPGIWNNRQIAAWKKVKFLWFVHGYHLIAIHQVADAVHSKGSYIFMQLWALGRSAQLEVLEREGHPYVSSSASILEREGYPKVPPRQLTRSEIKKYVEHYAQAARNAVFGAGFDGVEIHGANGYLIDQFTQDTCNKRNDEYGGSIENRSRFALEVVAAVSEAVGAKNRNKIFALGKVSGMRMKNPIPTFAYLVSEIAQRHPELAYLHFVEPVVSGPNDAKDQVHDVGSATPNTNEFARVIWQPRPFLSAGGFTAQSAFVEAETRDTGVVMGRYFIANPDLPERLRHGVALTPYNRKTFYTRGPGASEGYIDYPRMESKASVVTTNASEVSNKTYDYIIVGGGLTGLTVASRLTEDPKAEVLVIEAGRDDRKDRRIYDMFSYTQAFGTDMDWDWPVVDLDKRIKGGEH
;
A
#
# COMPACT_ATOMS: atom_id res chain seq x y z
N MET A 1 2.02 2.39 12.93
CA MET A 1 3.37 2.60 12.38
C MET A 1 4.22 1.34 12.11
N ALA A 2 4.49 0.44 13.06
CA ALA A 2 5.37 -0.72 12.80
C ALA A 2 5.02 -1.63 11.58
N PRO A 3 3.75 -1.83 11.15
CA PRO A 3 3.47 -2.58 9.92
C PRO A 3 3.94 -1.86 8.64
N LEU A 4 4.03 -0.52 8.63
CA LEU A 4 4.34 0.27 7.43
C LEU A 4 5.77 0.06 6.91
N THR A 5 6.68 -0.43 7.75
CA THR A 5 8.09 -0.65 7.39
C THR A 5 8.45 -2.12 7.26
N ARG A 6 7.48 -3.05 7.38
CA ARG A 6 7.76 -4.50 7.33
C ARG A 6 7.76 -5.09 5.92
N PHE A 7 7.19 -4.38 4.95
CA PHE A 7 7.18 -4.80 3.54
C PHE A 7 8.61 -4.93 2.98
N GLN A 8 8.82 -5.72 1.93
CA GLN A 8 10.16 -5.92 1.35
C GLN A 8 10.24 -5.83 -0.17
N THR A 9 9.11 -5.91 -0.88
CA THR A 9 9.13 -5.84 -2.34
C THR A 9 9.29 -4.41 -2.81
N ALA A 10 10.33 -4.15 -3.61
CA ALA A 10 10.54 -2.87 -4.26
C ALA A 10 9.38 -2.54 -5.22
N GLY A 11 9.09 -1.26 -5.40
CA GLY A 11 7.95 -0.78 -6.19
C GLY A 11 6.60 -0.87 -5.47
N THR A 12 6.56 -1.29 -4.20
CA THR A 12 5.32 -1.32 -3.43
C THR A 12 4.87 0.11 -3.10
N LEU A 13 3.59 0.42 -3.33
CA LEU A 13 2.95 1.62 -2.81
C LEU A 13 2.30 1.31 -1.45
N ILE A 14 2.74 2.00 -0.41
CA ILE A 14 2.15 1.97 0.92
C ILE A 14 1.27 3.21 1.13
N ILE A 15 0.10 3.01 1.71
CA ILE A 15 -0.76 4.08 2.19
C ILE A 15 -0.81 3.95 3.72
N SER A 16 -0.47 5.03 4.44
CA SER A 16 -0.46 5.02 5.91
C SER A 16 -1.85 4.76 6.49
N GLU A 17 -1.91 4.46 7.79
CA GLU A 17 -3.16 4.63 8.52
C GLU A 17 -3.73 6.06 8.37
N ALA A 18 -5.06 6.17 8.47
CA ALA A 18 -5.75 7.45 8.42
C ALA A 18 -5.22 8.40 9.51
N THR A 19 -4.85 9.61 9.10
CA THR A 19 -4.13 10.58 9.92
C THR A 19 -4.91 11.88 9.97
N PHE A 20 -5.18 12.37 11.18
CA PHE A 20 -5.95 13.58 11.41
C PHE A 20 -5.22 14.83 10.92
N ILE A 21 -5.95 15.67 10.19
CA ILE A 21 -5.44 16.92 9.60
C ILE A 21 -5.32 18.08 10.59
N ALA A 22 -6.08 18.02 11.69
CA ALA A 22 -6.13 19.02 12.75
C ALA A 22 -6.69 18.36 14.02
N SER A 23 -6.48 18.98 15.18
CA SER A 23 -7.03 18.47 16.44
C SER A 23 -8.57 18.43 16.40
N GLU A 24 -9.21 19.51 15.93
CA GLU A 24 -10.68 19.59 15.79
C GLU A 24 -11.26 18.72 14.67
N ALA A 25 -10.42 18.11 13.83
CA ALA A 25 -10.83 17.14 12.82
C ALA A 25 -10.85 15.70 13.36
N GLY A 26 -10.33 15.50 14.58
CA GLY A 26 -10.23 14.21 15.27
C GLY A 26 -11.52 13.80 15.98
N GLY A 27 -11.36 13.17 17.15
CA GLY A 27 -12.47 12.62 17.93
C GLY A 27 -12.43 11.09 18.11
N PHE A 28 -11.29 10.44 17.84
CA PHE A 28 -10.99 9.09 18.29
C PHE A 28 -9.63 9.06 19.00
N ASP A 29 -9.54 8.25 20.05
CA ASP A 29 -8.28 8.00 20.75
C ASP A 29 -7.27 7.21 19.90
N ASN A 30 -5.98 7.46 20.14
CA ASN A 30 -4.85 6.69 19.61
C ASN A 30 -4.74 6.70 18.06
N VAL A 31 -5.31 7.71 17.41
CA VAL A 31 -5.14 7.95 15.97
C VAL A 31 -3.99 8.95 15.76
N PRO A 32 -3.10 8.75 14.79
CA PRO A 32 -2.03 9.70 14.52
C PRO A 32 -2.56 11.02 13.94
N GLY A 33 -1.77 12.08 14.10
CA GLY A 33 -2.01 13.40 13.53
C GLY A 33 -0.79 13.93 12.79
N ILE A 34 -0.98 15.03 12.04
CA ILE A 34 0.10 15.70 11.31
C ILE A 34 -0.07 17.24 11.29
N TRP A 35 -0.63 17.84 12.34
CA TRP A 35 -0.92 19.29 12.38
C TRP A 35 0.08 20.13 13.17
N ASN A 36 1.04 19.50 13.88
CA ASN A 36 2.05 20.22 14.65
C ASN A 36 3.45 19.60 14.57
N ASN A 37 4.47 20.36 14.97
CA ASN A 37 5.88 19.97 14.87
C ASN A 37 6.22 18.69 15.66
N ARG A 38 5.56 18.43 16.80
CA ARG A 38 5.79 17.20 17.57
C ARG A 38 5.34 15.97 16.79
N GLN A 39 4.20 16.06 16.11
CA GLN A 39 3.68 14.99 15.26
C GLN A 39 4.53 14.78 14.01
N ILE A 40 4.94 15.86 13.33
CA ILE A 40 5.86 15.78 12.19
C ILE A 40 7.15 15.06 12.61
N ALA A 41 7.74 15.45 13.74
CA ALA A 41 8.93 14.81 14.28
C ALA A 41 8.70 13.33 14.67
N ALA A 42 7.48 12.96 15.11
CA ALA A 42 7.14 11.57 15.42
C ALA A 42 7.10 10.70 14.15
N TRP A 43 6.54 11.21 13.04
CA TRP A 43 6.57 10.53 11.74
C TRP A 43 7.98 10.40 11.16
N LYS A 44 8.87 11.33 11.49
CA LYS A 44 10.31 11.22 11.17
C LYS A 44 11.07 10.19 12.01
N LYS A 45 10.48 9.65 13.08
CA LYS A 45 11.23 8.84 14.04
C LYS A 45 10.93 7.35 13.90
N VAL A 46 11.81 6.62 13.22
CA VAL A 46 11.98 5.17 13.36
C VAL A 46 13.09 4.95 14.37
N LYS A 47 12.75 4.36 15.52
CA LYS A 47 13.77 3.90 16.46
C LYS A 47 14.34 2.57 15.96
N PHE A 48 15.50 2.59 15.31
CA PHE A 48 16.41 1.44 15.29
C PHE A 48 17.57 1.74 16.23
N LEU A 49 17.70 0.96 17.31
CA LEU A 49 18.86 1.03 18.19
C LEU A 49 19.90 0.04 17.64
N TRP A 50 20.89 0.52 16.89
CA TRP A 50 22.09 -0.27 16.60
C TRP A 50 23.12 -0.01 17.68
N PHE A 51 23.45 -1.04 18.47
CA PHE A 51 24.65 -1.04 19.30
C PHE A 51 25.82 -1.53 18.44
N VAL A 52 26.71 -0.62 18.07
CA VAL A 52 28.05 -0.99 17.61
C VAL A 52 29.04 -0.41 18.61
N HIS A 53 29.93 -1.26 19.13
CA HIS A 53 30.93 -0.98 20.15
C HIS A 53 31.53 0.43 20.01
N GLY A 54 31.21 1.31 20.96
CA GLY A 54 31.96 2.55 21.21
C GLY A 54 31.51 3.84 20.49
N TYR A 55 30.56 3.81 19.54
CA TYR A 55 30.06 5.02 18.88
C TYR A 55 28.53 5.06 18.84
N HIS A 56 27.93 6.10 19.42
CA HIS A 56 26.49 6.34 19.34
C HIS A 56 26.13 6.91 17.96
N LEU A 57 25.83 6.07 16.99
CA LEU A 57 25.11 6.49 15.78
C LEU A 57 23.62 6.26 16.01
N ILE A 58 22.91 7.30 16.45
CA ILE A 58 21.44 7.30 16.44
C ILE A 58 21.03 7.51 14.98
N ALA A 59 20.86 6.42 14.23
CA ALA A 59 20.17 6.48 12.95
C ALA A 59 18.67 6.66 13.21
N ILE A 60 18.21 7.91 13.21
CA ILE A 60 16.78 8.22 13.14
C ILE A 60 16.39 8.00 11.67
N HIS A 61 15.96 6.79 11.31
CA HIS A 61 15.34 6.60 10.00
C HIS A 61 13.96 7.24 10.02
N GLN A 62 13.54 7.96 9.00
CA GLN A 62 12.13 8.37 8.87
C GLN A 62 11.29 7.17 8.44
N VAL A 63 9.98 7.16 8.72
CA VAL A 63 9.10 6.09 8.19
C VAL A 63 9.20 6.08 6.67
N ALA A 64 9.23 7.26 6.05
CA ALA A 64 9.49 7.45 4.64
C ALA A 64 10.86 6.88 4.23
N ASP A 65 11.96 7.25 4.89
CA ASP A 65 13.31 6.71 4.56
C ASP A 65 13.36 5.18 4.64
N ALA A 66 12.71 4.58 5.65
CA ALA A 66 12.63 3.13 5.79
C ALA A 66 11.86 2.48 4.64
N VAL A 67 10.84 3.17 4.10
CA VAL A 67 10.12 2.72 2.90
C VAL A 67 10.99 2.91 1.64
N HIS A 68 11.57 4.10 1.47
CA HIS A 68 12.38 4.48 0.31
C HIS A 68 13.65 3.63 0.18
N SER A 69 14.28 3.25 1.30
CA SER A 69 15.45 2.36 1.33
C SER A 69 15.19 0.98 0.71
N LYS A 70 13.91 0.62 0.51
CA LYS A 70 13.48 -0.62 -0.14
C LYS A 70 13.02 -0.41 -1.58
N GLY A 71 13.20 0.78 -2.14
CA GLY A 71 12.76 1.13 -3.49
C GLY A 71 11.24 1.23 -3.63
N SER A 72 10.54 1.56 -2.54
CA SER A 72 9.07 1.64 -2.48
C SER A 72 8.60 3.05 -2.15
N TYR A 73 7.29 3.29 -2.27
CA TYR A 73 6.68 4.61 -2.10
C TYR A 73 5.69 4.62 -0.94
N ILE A 74 5.52 5.75 -0.27
CA ILE A 74 4.54 5.91 0.82
C ILE A 74 3.75 7.22 0.72
N PHE A 75 2.43 7.08 0.88
CA PHE A 75 1.46 8.17 0.89
C PHE A 75 0.79 8.26 2.26
N MET A 76 0.56 9.47 2.77
CA MET A 76 -0.19 9.67 4.02
C MET A 76 -1.68 9.87 3.74
N GLN A 77 -2.55 9.06 4.35
CA GLN A 77 -4.00 9.24 4.20
C GLN A 77 -4.52 10.32 5.15
N LEU A 78 -5.00 11.44 4.60
CA LEU A 78 -5.51 12.59 5.36
C LEU A 78 -6.99 12.43 5.68
N TRP A 79 -7.37 12.73 6.92
CA TRP A 79 -8.67 12.34 7.46
C TRP A 79 -9.28 13.39 8.41
N ALA A 80 -10.61 13.55 8.31
CA ALA A 80 -11.43 14.33 9.23
C ALA A 80 -12.75 13.59 9.52
N LEU A 81 -13.08 13.40 10.80
CA LEU A 81 -14.20 12.53 11.21
C LEU A 81 -15.58 13.10 10.90
N GLY A 82 -15.79 14.39 11.13
CA GLY A 82 -17.13 14.97 11.17
C GLY A 82 -18.04 14.22 12.17
N ARG A 83 -19.26 13.86 11.74
CA ARG A 83 -20.25 13.17 12.60
C ARG A 83 -19.87 11.76 13.07
N SER A 84 -18.72 11.23 12.65
CA SER A 84 -18.21 9.94 13.15
C SER A 84 -17.38 10.06 14.43
N ALA A 85 -17.09 11.28 14.90
CA ALA A 85 -16.33 11.51 16.12
C ALA A 85 -17.07 11.03 17.39
N GLN A 86 -16.31 10.62 18.41
CA GLN A 86 -16.83 10.31 19.74
C GLN A 86 -16.95 11.58 20.57
N LEU A 87 -18.15 11.84 21.11
CA LEU A 87 -18.41 13.02 21.94
C LEU A 87 -17.48 13.12 23.14
N GLU A 88 -17.29 12.02 23.87
CA GLU A 88 -16.43 12.00 25.06
C GLU A 88 -15.00 12.46 24.74
N VAL A 89 -14.46 12.06 23.58
CA VAL A 89 -13.14 12.49 23.13
C VAL A 89 -13.14 13.97 22.77
N LEU A 90 -14.15 14.43 22.03
CA LEU A 90 -14.28 15.83 21.65
C LEU A 90 -14.44 16.76 22.86
N GLU A 91 -15.27 16.39 23.83
CA GLU A 91 -15.50 17.15 25.06
C GLU A 91 -14.21 17.25 25.89
N ARG A 92 -13.50 16.13 26.05
CA ARG A 92 -12.21 16.09 26.74
C ARG A 92 -11.14 16.94 26.05
N GLU A 93 -11.15 17.02 24.73
CA GLU A 93 -10.21 17.81 23.94
C GLU A 93 -10.67 19.26 23.67
N GLY A 94 -11.89 19.62 24.06
CA GLY A 94 -12.45 20.96 23.90
C GLY A 94 -12.88 21.31 22.47
N HIS A 95 -13.28 20.31 21.67
CA HIS A 95 -13.66 20.48 20.26
C HIS A 95 -15.17 20.33 20.03
N PRO A 96 -15.74 21.03 19.04
CA PRO A 96 -17.16 20.92 18.73
C PRO A 96 -17.47 19.64 17.94
N TYR A 97 -18.65 19.07 18.18
CA TYR A 97 -19.19 18.00 17.34
C TYR A 97 -19.83 18.57 16.08
N VAL A 98 -19.24 18.31 14.91
CA VAL A 98 -19.56 19.00 13.65
C VAL A 98 -19.75 18.07 12.46
N SER A 99 -20.47 18.55 11.45
CA SER A 99 -20.74 17.84 10.19
C SER A 99 -21.15 18.82 9.08
N SER A 100 -21.45 18.30 7.89
CA SER A 100 -22.07 19.07 6.80
C SER A 100 -23.43 19.65 7.17
N SER A 101 -24.22 18.93 7.98
CA SER A 101 -25.53 19.36 8.50
C SER A 101 -25.87 18.66 9.82
N ALA A 102 -26.99 19.02 10.45
CA ALA A 102 -27.49 18.42 11.71
C ALA A 102 -28.09 17.00 11.54
N SER A 103 -27.44 16.14 10.76
CA SER A 103 -27.88 14.77 10.49
C SER A 103 -27.17 13.77 11.41
N ILE A 104 -27.95 13.10 12.27
CA ILE A 104 -27.47 12.09 13.22
C ILE A 104 -26.99 10.84 12.47
N LEU A 105 -25.92 10.22 12.97
CA LEU A 105 -25.49 8.90 12.53
C LEU A 105 -26.23 7.82 13.35
N GLU A 106 -27.23 7.19 12.73
CA GLU A 106 -28.02 6.12 13.35
C GLU A 106 -27.23 4.80 13.40
N ARG A 107 -26.27 4.73 14.32
CA ARG A 107 -25.45 3.54 14.56
C ARG A 107 -25.30 3.30 16.07
N GLU A 108 -25.23 2.04 16.47
CA GLU A 108 -24.94 1.66 17.85
C GLU A 108 -23.52 2.12 18.25
N GLY A 109 -23.36 2.63 19.47
CA GLY A 109 -22.09 3.18 19.97
C GLY A 109 -21.73 4.57 19.44
N TYR A 110 -22.61 5.22 18.68
CA TYR A 110 -22.40 6.60 18.18
C TYR A 110 -23.34 7.61 18.86
N PRO A 111 -22.95 8.90 18.88
CA PRO A 111 -23.74 9.97 19.48
C PRO A 111 -25.18 10.02 18.95
N LYS A 112 -26.16 10.16 19.87
CA LYS A 112 -27.59 10.32 19.54
C LYS A 112 -28.05 11.78 19.50
N VAL A 113 -27.11 12.71 19.63
CA VAL A 113 -27.35 14.15 19.45
C VAL A 113 -26.93 14.56 18.03
N PRO A 114 -27.59 15.55 17.41
CA PRO A 114 -27.19 16.03 16.10
C PRO A 114 -25.86 16.80 16.15
N PRO A 115 -24.95 16.60 15.19
CA PRO A 115 -23.77 17.44 15.05
C PRO A 115 -24.17 18.86 14.66
N ARG A 116 -23.36 19.85 15.03
CA ARG A 116 -23.55 21.22 14.55
C ARG A 116 -23.15 21.30 13.08
N GLN A 117 -23.98 21.97 12.29
CA GLN A 117 -23.65 22.32 10.93
C GLN A 117 -22.44 23.27 10.90
N LEU A 118 -21.40 22.94 10.12
CA LEU A 118 -20.26 23.83 9.90
C LEU A 118 -20.71 25.14 9.22
N THR A 119 -20.16 26.26 9.69
CA THR A 119 -20.30 27.57 9.04
C THR A 119 -19.40 27.65 7.80
N ARG A 120 -19.63 28.64 6.93
CA ARG A 120 -18.81 28.85 5.72
C ARG A 120 -17.34 29.10 6.03
N SER A 121 -17.05 29.89 7.06
CA SER A 121 -15.68 30.17 7.51
C SER A 121 -15.00 28.92 8.06
N GLU A 122 -15.73 28.07 8.78
CA GLU A 122 -15.19 26.79 9.24
C GLU A 122 -14.94 25.82 8.09
N ILE A 123 -15.82 25.77 7.07
CA ILE A 123 -15.58 24.95 5.88
C ILE A 123 -14.26 25.33 5.22
N LYS A 124 -14.00 26.64 5.04
CA LYS A 124 -12.70 27.12 4.53
C LYS A 124 -11.55 26.68 5.44
N LYS A 125 -11.69 26.88 6.76
CA LYS A 125 -10.68 26.42 7.73
C LYS A 125 -10.33 24.93 7.58
N TYR A 126 -11.32 24.06 7.34
CA TYR A 126 -11.05 22.64 7.07
C TYR A 126 -10.30 22.41 5.75
N VAL A 127 -10.59 23.17 4.69
CA VAL A 127 -9.80 23.17 3.44
C VAL A 127 -8.34 23.55 3.72
N GLU A 128 -8.10 24.62 4.49
CA GLU A 128 -6.74 25.01 4.89
C GLU A 128 -6.05 23.94 5.76
N HIS A 129 -6.78 23.28 6.65
CA HIS A 129 -6.24 22.17 7.46
C HIS A 129 -5.78 21.00 6.60
N TYR A 130 -6.55 20.62 5.57
CA TYR A 130 -6.12 19.59 4.60
C TYR A 130 -4.84 20.02 3.88
N ALA A 131 -4.77 21.26 3.40
CA ALA A 131 -3.60 21.79 2.71
C ALA A 131 -2.36 21.84 3.62
N GLN A 132 -2.52 22.27 4.88
CA GLN A 132 -1.42 22.30 5.84
C GLN A 132 -0.94 20.91 6.23
N ALA A 133 -1.86 19.97 6.45
CA ALA A 133 -1.54 18.58 6.72
C ALA A 133 -0.77 17.94 5.56
N ALA A 134 -1.14 18.25 4.31
CA ALA A 134 -0.41 17.82 3.12
C ALA A 134 1.03 18.36 3.09
N ARG A 135 1.23 19.67 3.35
CA ARG A 135 2.59 20.27 3.47
C ARG A 135 3.40 19.57 4.54
N ASN A 136 2.79 19.33 5.70
CA ASN A 136 3.44 18.70 6.83
C ASN A 136 3.80 17.23 6.54
N ALA A 137 2.99 16.50 5.77
CA ALA A 137 3.29 15.13 5.37
C ALA A 137 4.45 15.08 4.37
N VAL A 138 4.38 15.85 3.29
CA VAL A 138 5.34 15.79 2.18
C VAL A 138 6.66 16.49 2.53
N PHE A 139 6.61 17.79 2.83
CA PHE A 139 7.81 18.57 3.12
C PHE A 139 8.27 18.43 4.56
N GLY A 140 7.30 18.24 5.46
CA GLY A 140 7.57 18.00 6.87
C GLY A 140 8.12 16.61 7.09
N ALA A 141 7.39 15.54 6.77
CA ALA A 141 7.70 14.16 7.16
C ALA A 141 8.28 13.26 6.05
N GLY A 142 8.50 13.79 4.84
CA GLY A 142 9.20 13.09 3.75
C GLY A 142 8.35 12.11 2.94
N PHE A 143 7.02 12.14 3.08
CA PHE A 143 6.13 11.28 2.29
C PHE A 143 6.15 11.66 0.81
N ASP A 144 5.95 10.69 -0.08
CA ASP A 144 5.92 10.92 -1.54
C ASP A 144 4.71 11.75 -1.98
N GLY A 145 3.64 11.70 -1.18
CA GLY A 145 2.41 12.44 -1.39
C GLY A 145 1.39 12.14 -0.29
N VAL A 146 0.17 12.61 -0.51
CA VAL A 146 -0.97 12.31 0.36
C VAL A 146 -2.15 11.71 -0.40
N GLU A 147 -2.97 10.97 0.34
CA GLU A 147 -4.25 10.47 -0.10
C GLU A 147 -5.38 11.19 0.66
N ILE A 148 -6.26 11.88 -0.05
CA ILE A 148 -7.42 12.56 0.58
C ILE A 148 -8.53 11.53 0.83
N HIS A 149 -8.93 11.31 2.09
CA HIS A 149 -9.98 10.33 2.43
C HIS A 149 -11.40 10.91 2.22
N GLY A 150 -11.95 10.78 1.01
CA GLY A 150 -13.29 11.22 0.62
C GLY A 150 -14.37 10.14 0.70
N ALA A 151 -14.41 9.38 1.80
CA ALA A 151 -15.11 8.09 1.83
C ALA A 151 -15.64 7.69 3.23
N ASN A 152 -16.37 6.57 3.31
CA ASN A 152 -16.79 5.86 4.54
C ASN A 152 -17.65 6.68 5.52
N GLY A 153 -18.33 7.71 5.01
CA GLY A 153 -19.14 8.62 5.80
C GLY A 153 -18.37 9.58 6.68
N TYR A 154 -17.11 9.88 6.35
CA TYR A 154 -16.31 10.93 6.97
C TYR A 154 -16.56 12.29 6.33
N LEU A 155 -15.93 13.36 6.83
CA LEU A 155 -16.39 14.73 6.60
C LEU A 155 -16.60 15.09 5.11
N ILE A 156 -15.68 14.73 4.21
CA ILE A 156 -15.85 15.00 2.77
C ILE A 156 -17.08 14.25 2.22
N ASP A 157 -17.23 12.97 2.56
CA ASP A 157 -18.36 12.14 2.13
C ASP A 157 -19.69 12.63 2.73
N GLN A 158 -19.66 13.17 3.96
CA GLN A 158 -20.80 13.83 4.62
C GLN A 158 -21.27 15.07 3.86
N PHE A 159 -20.37 15.79 3.17
CA PHE A 159 -20.76 16.89 2.25
C PHE A 159 -21.26 16.35 0.91
N THR A 160 -20.61 15.34 0.34
CA THR A 160 -20.95 14.82 -0.99
C THR A 160 -22.35 14.20 -1.05
N GLN A 161 -22.74 13.45 -0.01
CA GLN A 161 -23.97 12.66 -0.06
C GLN A 161 -25.19 13.38 0.52
N ASP A 162 -26.31 13.33 -0.20
CA ASP A 162 -27.58 13.93 0.21
C ASP A 162 -28.24 13.23 1.42
N THR A 163 -27.77 12.04 1.80
CA THR A 163 -28.19 11.32 3.01
C THR A 163 -27.78 12.08 4.27
N CYS A 164 -26.63 12.76 4.24
CA CYS A 164 -26.09 13.55 5.34
C CYS A 164 -26.20 15.05 5.10
N ASN A 165 -25.90 15.53 3.88
CA ASN A 165 -25.87 16.95 3.59
C ASN A 165 -27.27 17.50 3.31
N LYS A 166 -27.83 18.24 4.29
CA LYS A 166 -29.13 18.91 4.20
C LYS A 166 -29.02 20.42 4.09
N ARG A 167 -27.86 20.96 3.70
CA ARG A 167 -27.64 22.40 3.59
C ARG A 167 -28.43 22.99 2.42
N ASN A 168 -28.78 24.27 2.56
CA ASN A 168 -29.45 25.09 1.55
C ASN A 168 -28.57 26.24 1.02
N ASP A 169 -27.27 26.17 1.27
CA ASP A 169 -26.27 27.10 0.74
C ASP A 169 -25.46 26.47 -0.41
N GLU A 170 -24.39 27.14 -0.87
CA GLU A 170 -23.53 26.69 -1.98
C GLU A 170 -22.76 25.40 -1.70
N TYR A 171 -22.85 24.85 -0.48
CA TYR A 171 -22.29 23.54 -0.15
C TYR A 171 -23.34 22.45 -0.06
N GLY A 172 -24.61 22.71 -0.38
CA GLY A 172 -25.69 21.70 -0.38
C GLY A 172 -26.74 21.89 -1.47
N GLY A 173 -27.75 21.04 -1.45
CA GLY A 173 -28.78 21.00 -2.49
C GLY A 173 -28.31 20.28 -3.74
N SER A 174 -27.80 20.99 -4.74
CA SER A 174 -27.42 20.42 -6.04
C SER A 174 -26.17 19.52 -5.98
N ILE A 175 -25.95 18.72 -7.02
CA ILE A 175 -24.77 17.84 -7.12
C ILE A 175 -23.47 18.67 -7.10
N GLU A 176 -23.46 19.79 -7.81
CA GLU A 176 -22.34 20.72 -7.92
C GLU A 176 -21.99 21.30 -6.54
N ASN A 177 -23.01 21.77 -5.81
CA ASN A 177 -22.82 22.35 -4.48
C ASN A 177 -22.35 21.31 -3.46
N ARG A 178 -22.93 20.10 -3.44
CA ARG A 178 -22.47 19.03 -2.54
C ARG A 178 -21.04 18.56 -2.84
N SER A 179 -20.63 18.65 -4.10
CA SER A 179 -19.27 18.30 -4.54
C SER A 179 -18.25 19.41 -4.26
N ARG A 180 -18.69 20.64 -3.98
CA ARG A 180 -17.84 21.83 -3.84
C ARG A 180 -16.75 21.67 -2.79
N PHE A 181 -17.11 21.19 -1.59
CA PHE A 181 -16.12 21.02 -0.51
C PHE A 181 -15.02 20.03 -0.90
N ALA A 182 -15.36 18.90 -1.50
CA ALA A 182 -14.38 17.93 -1.98
C ALA A 182 -13.45 18.56 -3.04
N LEU A 183 -14.01 19.28 -4.01
CA LEU A 183 -13.24 19.95 -5.07
C LEU A 183 -12.29 21.04 -4.51
N GLU A 184 -12.74 21.81 -3.52
CA GLU A 184 -11.91 22.81 -2.85
C GLU A 184 -10.75 22.17 -2.07
N VAL A 185 -11.01 21.05 -1.39
CA VAL A 185 -9.96 20.28 -0.70
C VAL A 185 -8.93 19.74 -1.68
N VAL A 186 -9.37 19.14 -2.80
CA VAL A 186 -8.46 18.64 -3.84
C VAL A 186 -7.61 19.77 -4.40
N ALA A 187 -8.22 20.92 -4.73
CA ALA A 187 -7.51 22.07 -5.25
C ALA A 187 -6.46 22.60 -4.26
N ALA A 188 -6.84 22.82 -3.00
CA ALA A 188 -5.95 23.37 -1.98
C ALA A 188 -4.79 22.42 -1.64
N VAL A 189 -5.03 21.10 -1.59
CA VAL A 189 -3.97 20.11 -1.41
C VAL A 189 -3.03 20.09 -2.61
N SER A 190 -3.58 20.10 -3.83
CA SER A 190 -2.82 20.10 -5.09
C SER A 190 -1.94 21.35 -5.21
N GLU A 191 -2.44 22.52 -4.86
CA GLU A 191 -1.66 23.76 -4.78
C GLU A 191 -0.56 23.67 -3.71
N ALA A 192 -0.86 23.06 -2.56
CA ALA A 192 0.04 23.04 -1.43
C ALA A 192 1.31 22.21 -1.63
N VAL A 193 1.25 21.08 -2.37
CA VAL A 193 2.43 20.20 -2.57
C VAL A 193 2.58 19.68 -4.01
N GLY A 194 1.84 20.26 -4.96
CA GLY A 194 1.92 19.99 -6.39
C GLY A 194 1.20 18.73 -6.88
N ALA A 195 1.48 18.32 -8.11
CA ALA A 195 0.96 17.12 -8.77
C ALA A 195 1.28 15.78 -8.06
N LYS A 196 2.08 15.82 -6.99
CA LYS A 196 2.42 14.64 -6.17
C LYS A 196 1.29 14.23 -5.21
N ASN A 197 0.14 14.90 -5.23
CA ASN A 197 -1.05 14.58 -4.44
C ASN A 197 -2.03 13.64 -5.11
N ARG A 198 -2.83 12.89 -4.30
CA ARG A 198 -3.75 11.83 -4.77
C ARG A 198 -5.02 11.76 -3.94
N ASN A 199 -6.08 11.20 -4.53
CA ASN A 199 -7.42 11.20 -3.95
C ASN A 199 -7.95 9.78 -3.77
N LYS A 200 -8.57 9.53 -2.63
CA LYS A 200 -9.40 8.34 -2.39
C LYS A 200 -10.85 8.75 -2.27
N ILE A 201 -11.69 8.16 -3.11
CA ILE A 201 -13.11 8.47 -3.21
C ILE A 201 -13.88 7.15 -3.11
N PHE A 202 -14.95 7.11 -2.33
CA PHE A 202 -15.76 5.89 -2.17
C PHE A 202 -17.21 6.21 -2.46
N ALA A 203 -17.72 5.69 -3.58
CA ALA A 203 -19.01 6.11 -4.10
C ALA A 203 -20.21 5.27 -3.66
N LEU A 204 -20.03 4.00 -3.27
CA LEU A 204 -21.13 3.02 -3.33
C LEU A 204 -21.43 2.22 -2.05
N GLY A 205 -20.72 2.46 -0.94
CA GLY A 205 -20.93 1.71 0.31
C GLY A 205 -21.97 2.31 1.27
N LYS A 206 -22.61 1.43 2.07
CA LYS A 206 -23.55 1.79 3.16
C LYS A 206 -22.88 2.20 4.48
N VAL A 207 -21.55 2.34 4.48
CA VAL A 207 -20.76 2.55 5.70
C VAL A 207 -21.18 3.88 6.37
N SER A 208 -21.39 3.85 7.69
CA SER A 208 -21.74 5.04 8.49
C SER A 208 -23.02 5.77 8.01
N GLY A 209 -24.07 5.02 7.68
CA GLY A 209 -25.37 5.58 7.27
C GLY A 209 -25.31 6.32 5.93
N MET A 210 -24.28 6.05 5.13
CA MET A 210 -24.14 6.56 3.77
C MET A 210 -24.82 5.62 2.77
N ARG A 211 -24.76 6.00 1.49
CA ARG A 211 -25.46 5.46 0.30
C ARG A 211 -26.71 6.25 -0.06
N MET A 212 -26.52 7.23 -0.93
CA MET A 212 -27.61 7.89 -1.66
C MET A 212 -28.45 6.88 -2.44
N LYS A 213 -29.72 7.22 -2.71
CA LYS A 213 -30.61 6.39 -3.54
C LYS A 213 -30.04 6.21 -4.95
N ASN A 214 -29.52 7.29 -5.54
CA ASN A 214 -28.92 7.32 -6.88
C ASN A 214 -27.50 7.92 -6.79
N PRO A 215 -26.48 7.15 -6.41
CA PRO A 215 -25.15 7.70 -6.13
C PRO A 215 -24.38 8.09 -7.40
N ILE A 216 -24.56 7.37 -8.51
CA ILE A 216 -23.75 7.48 -9.73
C ILE A 216 -23.67 8.93 -10.25
N PRO A 217 -24.77 9.69 -10.44
CA PRO A 217 -24.67 11.06 -10.96
C PRO A 217 -23.78 11.99 -10.12
N THR A 218 -23.83 11.87 -8.79
CA THR A 218 -23.04 12.72 -7.90
C THR A 218 -21.55 12.39 -8.00
N PHE A 219 -21.21 11.09 -7.93
CA PHE A 219 -19.82 10.67 -7.98
C PHE A 219 -19.23 10.76 -9.39
N ALA A 220 -20.02 10.57 -10.44
CA ALA A 220 -19.61 10.81 -11.81
C ALA A 220 -19.26 12.29 -12.02
N TYR A 221 -20.10 13.22 -11.54
CA TYR A 221 -19.78 14.65 -11.57
C TYR A 221 -18.49 14.96 -10.81
N LEU A 222 -18.36 14.49 -9.56
CA LEU A 222 -17.17 14.74 -8.75
C LEU A 222 -15.90 14.20 -9.43
N VAL A 223 -15.92 12.96 -9.93
CA VAL A 223 -14.78 12.36 -10.61
C VAL A 223 -14.45 13.10 -11.90
N SER A 224 -15.45 13.51 -12.70
CA SER A 224 -15.26 14.30 -13.92
C SER A 224 -14.61 15.66 -13.64
N GLU A 225 -15.06 16.37 -12.60
CA GLU A 225 -14.50 17.68 -12.23
C GLU A 225 -13.07 17.55 -11.71
N ILE A 226 -12.79 16.55 -10.86
CA ILE A 226 -11.41 16.26 -10.42
C ILE A 226 -10.55 15.91 -11.63
N ALA A 227 -11.07 15.06 -12.52
CA ALA A 227 -10.40 14.60 -13.72
C ALA A 227 -9.99 15.75 -14.63
N GLN A 228 -10.88 16.72 -14.83
CA GLN A 228 -10.68 17.87 -15.70
C GLN A 228 -9.75 18.92 -15.10
N ARG A 229 -9.90 19.21 -13.80
CA ARG A 229 -9.17 20.29 -13.12
C ARG A 229 -7.77 19.90 -12.67
N HIS A 230 -7.54 18.61 -12.43
CA HIS A 230 -6.28 18.08 -11.91
C HIS A 230 -5.85 16.82 -12.69
N PRO A 231 -5.56 16.95 -13.99
CA PRO A 231 -5.17 15.81 -14.84
C PRO A 231 -3.91 15.09 -14.36
N GLU A 232 -3.04 15.77 -13.61
CA GLU A 232 -1.77 15.28 -13.09
C GLU A 232 -1.84 14.53 -11.74
N LEU A 233 -3.03 14.36 -11.15
CA LEU A 233 -3.20 13.49 -9.98
C LEU A 233 -2.84 12.05 -10.33
N ALA A 234 -1.92 11.41 -9.59
CA ALA A 234 -1.43 10.13 -10.10
C ALA A 234 -2.26 8.89 -9.74
N TYR A 235 -3.31 8.97 -8.91
CA TYR A 235 -4.30 7.91 -8.89
C TYR A 235 -5.65 8.36 -8.34
N LEU A 236 -6.68 7.58 -8.70
CA LEU A 236 -7.99 7.56 -8.05
C LEU A 236 -8.20 6.21 -7.37
N HIS A 237 -8.55 6.21 -6.09
CA HIS A 237 -8.71 4.98 -5.30
C HIS A 237 -10.16 4.79 -4.86
N PHE A 238 -10.76 3.66 -5.26
CA PHE A 238 -12.10 3.23 -4.86
C PHE A 238 -12.07 1.93 -4.06
N VAL A 239 -13.08 1.75 -3.22
CA VAL A 239 -13.36 0.46 -2.59
C VAL A 239 -14.61 -0.14 -3.26
N GLU A 240 -14.49 -1.34 -3.79
CA GLU A 240 -15.56 -2.10 -4.42
C GLU A 240 -16.51 -2.69 -3.37
N PRO A 241 -17.79 -2.90 -3.73
CA PRO A 241 -18.69 -3.71 -2.95
C PRO A 241 -18.13 -5.15 -2.80
N VAL A 242 -17.72 -5.50 -1.58
CA VAL A 242 -17.13 -6.79 -1.24
C VAL A 242 -18.13 -7.92 -1.50
N VAL A 243 -17.75 -8.91 -2.31
CA VAL A 243 -18.33 -10.26 -2.21
C VAL A 243 -17.80 -10.86 -0.91
N SER A 244 -18.67 -11.01 0.09
CA SER A 244 -18.32 -11.47 1.43
C SER A 244 -17.39 -12.69 1.42
N GLY A 245 -16.22 -12.57 2.06
CA GLY A 245 -15.33 -13.71 2.31
C GLY A 245 -15.73 -14.47 3.58
N PRO A 246 -15.24 -15.72 3.78
CA PRO A 246 -15.61 -16.57 4.92
C PRO A 246 -15.31 -15.96 6.30
N ASN A 247 -14.38 -15.01 6.37
CA ASN A 247 -13.89 -14.38 7.60
C ASN A 247 -14.45 -12.95 7.82
N ASP A 248 -15.43 -12.52 7.04
CA ASP A 248 -16.06 -11.21 7.20
C ASP A 248 -17.24 -11.26 8.18
N ALA A 249 -17.26 -10.32 9.12
CA ALA A 249 -18.38 -10.15 10.04
C ALA A 249 -19.62 -9.71 9.24
N LYS A 250 -20.80 -10.25 9.59
CA LYS A 250 -22.09 -10.00 8.92
C LYS A 250 -22.47 -8.51 8.84
N ASP A 251 -21.94 -7.67 9.73
CA ASP A 251 -22.25 -6.23 9.81
C ASP A 251 -21.33 -5.34 8.96
N GLN A 252 -20.37 -5.93 8.24
CA GLN A 252 -19.45 -5.23 7.33
C GLN A 252 -19.74 -5.56 5.85
N VAL A 253 -20.91 -6.12 5.56
CA VAL A 253 -21.33 -6.44 4.20
C VAL A 253 -21.42 -5.15 3.40
N HIS A 254 -20.47 -4.97 2.49
CA HIS A 254 -20.54 -3.97 1.44
C HIS A 254 -21.55 -4.46 0.40
N ASP A 255 -22.83 -4.25 0.69
CA ASP A 255 -24.02 -4.47 -0.14
C ASP A 255 -23.84 -5.28 -1.44
N VAL A 256 -23.86 -6.61 -1.30
CA VAL A 256 -24.17 -7.54 -2.38
C VAL A 256 -25.70 -7.64 -2.43
N GLY A 257 -26.39 -6.79 -3.21
CA GLY A 257 -27.86 -6.82 -3.16
C GLY A 257 -28.70 -5.85 -3.98
N SER A 258 -28.18 -5.10 -4.97
CA SER A 258 -29.06 -4.39 -5.92
C SER A 258 -29.13 -5.09 -7.27
N ALA A 259 -30.32 -5.08 -7.86
CA ALA A 259 -30.62 -5.64 -9.19
C ALA A 259 -29.89 -4.92 -10.35
N THR A 260 -29.25 -3.78 -10.10
CA THR A 260 -28.29 -3.12 -10.99
C THR A 260 -26.86 -3.50 -10.56
N PRO A 261 -25.93 -3.83 -11.48
CA PRO A 261 -24.53 -4.07 -11.11
C PRO A 261 -23.97 -2.81 -10.43
N ASN A 262 -23.84 -2.83 -9.10
CA ASN A 262 -23.19 -1.78 -8.31
C ASN A 262 -21.68 -1.83 -8.61
N THR A 263 -21.30 -1.32 -9.76
CA THR A 263 -19.90 -1.29 -10.17
C THR A 263 -19.42 0.16 -10.15
N ASN A 264 -18.19 0.37 -9.68
CA ASN A 264 -17.53 1.67 -9.77
C ASN A 264 -17.01 1.97 -11.19
N GLU A 265 -17.49 1.25 -12.22
CA GLU A 265 -16.98 1.34 -13.59
C GLU A 265 -17.13 2.72 -14.22
N PHE A 266 -18.18 3.47 -13.86
CA PHE A 266 -18.33 4.86 -14.31
C PHE A 266 -17.10 5.70 -13.92
N ALA A 267 -16.55 5.50 -12.72
CA ALA A 267 -15.40 6.26 -12.23
C ALA A 267 -14.14 5.87 -13.00
N ARG A 268 -13.97 4.58 -13.29
CA ARG A 268 -12.85 4.07 -14.09
C ARG A 268 -12.86 4.65 -15.50
N VAL A 269 -14.00 4.62 -16.19
CA VAL A 269 -14.15 5.15 -17.55
C VAL A 269 -13.85 6.65 -17.60
N ILE A 270 -14.35 7.43 -16.64
CA ILE A 270 -14.07 8.87 -16.56
C ILE A 270 -12.58 9.13 -16.23
N TRP A 271 -11.96 8.28 -15.43
CA TRP A 271 -10.59 8.49 -14.94
C TRP A 271 -9.51 8.11 -15.96
N GLN A 272 -9.80 7.21 -16.89
CA GLN A 272 -8.85 6.75 -17.91
C GLN A 272 -8.19 7.92 -18.69
N PRO A 273 -6.92 7.77 -19.10
CA PRO A 273 -6.05 6.59 -18.96
C PRO A 273 -5.21 6.58 -17.67
N ARG A 274 -5.61 7.32 -16.63
CA ARG A 274 -4.80 7.49 -15.41
C ARG A 274 -4.90 6.27 -14.49
N PRO A 275 -3.89 6.05 -13.62
CA PRO A 275 -3.90 4.94 -12.69
C PRO A 275 -5.15 4.93 -11.80
N PHE A 276 -5.82 3.78 -11.76
CA PHE A 276 -6.97 3.53 -10.89
C PHE A 276 -6.59 2.46 -9.88
N LEU A 277 -6.89 2.71 -8.60
CA LEU A 277 -6.65 1.77 -7.52
C LEU A 277 -7.98 1.21 -7.01
N SER A 278 -8.04 -0.11 -6.84
CA SER A 278 -9.25 -0.80 -6.37
C SER A 278 -8.94 -1.66 -5.14
N ALA A 279 -9.70 -1.47 -4.07
CA ALA A 279 -9.73 -2.36 -2.91
C ALA A 279 -11.10 -3.04 -2.84
N GLY A 280 -11.21 -4.25 -2.30
CA GLY A 280 -12.54 -4.91 -2.28
C GLY A 280 -12.60 -6.29 -1.64
N GLY A 281 -11.59 -6.66 -0.86
CA GLY A 281 -11.47 -8.02 -0.33
C GLY A 281 -10.99 -9.04 -1.37
N PHE A 282 -10.16 -8.61 -2.31
CA PHE A 282 -9.54 -9.49 -3.30
C PHE A 282 -8.86 -10.71 -2.67
N THR A 283 -9.01 -11.86 -3.33
CA THR A 283 -8.14 -13.03 -3.15
C THR A 283 -6.94 -12.88 -4.08
N ALA A 284 -5.94 -13.76 -3.97
CA ALA A 284 -4.83 -13.80 -4.92
C ALA A 284 -5.32 -13.89 -6.37
N GLN A 285 -6.24 -14.82 -6.64
CA GLN A 285 -6.78 -15.05 -7.98
C GLN A 285 -7.58 -13.84 -8.49
N SER A 286 -8.49 -13.27 -7.68
CA SER A 286 -9.28 -12.13 -8.15
C SER A 286 -8.46 -10.85 -8.28
N ALA A 287 -7.36 -10.71 -7.52
CA ALA A 287 -6.41 -9.61 -7.69
C ALA A 287 -5.72 -9.68 -9.06
N PHE A 288 -5.23 -10.85 -9.49
CA PHE A 288 -4.61 -11.00 -10.81
C PHE A 288 -5.60 -10.70 -11.94
N VAL A 289 -6.82 -11.25 -11.87
CA VAL A 289 -7.87 -10.98 -12.87
C VAL A 289 -8.17 -9.48 -12.93
N GLU A 290 -8.36 -8.81 -11.81
CA GLU A 290 -8.65 -7.37 -11.77
C GLU A 290 -7.49 -6.53 -12.35
N ALA A 291 -6.24 -6.87 -11.99
CA ALA A 291 -5.06 -6.17 -12.45
C ALA A 291 -4.87 -6.32 -13.98
N GLU A 292 -4.93 -7.56 -14.48
CA GLU A 292 -4.65 -7.87 -15.89
C GLU A 292 -5.77 -7.44 -16.83
N THR A 293 -7.03 -7.59 -16.43
CA THR A 293 -8.17 -7.30 -17.32
C THR A 293 -8.53 -5.82 -17.39
N ARG A 294 -8.21 -5.04 -16.35
CA ARG A 294 -8.67 -3.64 -16.21
C ARG A 294 -7.54 -2.62 -16.04
N ASP A 295 -6.29 -3.05 -16.06
CA ASP A 295 -5.10 -2.21 -15.81
C ASP A 295 -5.23 -1.44 -14.48
N THR A 296 -5.48 -2.20 -13.41
CA THR A 296 -5.84 -1.67 -12.09
C THR A 296 -4.78 -1.98 -11.05
N GLY A 297 -4.40 -0.99 -10.24
CA GLY A 297 -3.64 -1.26 -9.03
C GLY A 297 -4.53 -1.86 -7.94
N VAL A 298 -4.27 -3.11 -7.55
CA VAL A 298 -5.05 -3.79 -6.50
C VAL A 298 -4.52 -3.42 -5.11
N VAL A 299 -5.41 -2.95 -4.24
CA VAL A 299 -5.07 -2.52 -2.87
C VAL A 299 -5.52 -3.58 -1.86
N MET A 300 -4.56 -4.14 -1.12
CA MET A 300 -4.80 -5.17 -0.11
C MET A 300 -4.32 -4.70 1.27
N GLY A 301 -5.26 -4.38 2.17
CA GLY A 301 -4.93 -4.02 3.56
C GLY A 301 -4.82 -5.22 4.50
N ARG A 302 -5.92 -5.98 4.64
CA ARG A 302 -6.06 -7.06 5.63
C ARG A 302 -4.99 -8.14 5.50
N TYR A 303 -4.80 -8.67 4.29
CA TYR A 303 -3.79 -9.70 4.06
C TYR A 303 -2.37 -9.17 4.17
N PHE A 304 -2.13 -7.89 3.87
CA PHE A 304 -0.79 -7.33 3.93
C PHE A 304 -0.29 -7.17 5.38
N ILE A 305 -1.20 -7.03 6.35
CA ILE A 305 -0.86 -7.09 7.79
C ILE A 305 -0.23 -8.44 8.14
N ALA A 306 -0.85 -9.54 7.70
CA ALA A 306 -0.42 -10.90 8.02
C ALA A 306 0.69 -11.45 7.12
N ASN A 307 0.93 -10.78 5.99
CA ASN A 307 1.86 -11.22 4.95
C ASN A 307 2.75 -10.04 4.54
N PRO A 308 3.76 -9.65 5.31
CA PRO A 308 4.62 -8.50 4.97
C PRO A 308 5.32 -8.65 3.60
N ASP A 309 5.40 -9.86 3.08
CA ASP A 309 5.93 -10.26 1.77
C ASP A 309 4.81 -10.61 0.77
N LEU A 310 3.61 -10.04 0.93
CA LEU A 310 2.43 -10.32 0.11
C LEU A 310 2.70 -10.28 -1.40
N PRO A 311 3.38 -9.28 -1.98
CA PRO A 311 3.65 -9.28 -3.41
C PRO A 311 4.46 -10.50 -3.88
N GLU A 312 5.46 -10.94 -3.12
CA GLU A 312 6.24 -12.15 -3.43
C GLU A 312 5.39 -13.41 -3.30
N ARG A 313 4.55 -13.50 -2.26
CA ARG A 313 3.63 -14.63 -2.10
C ARG A 313 2.71 -14.77 -3.31
N LEU A 314 2.14 -13.66 -3.77
CA LEU A 314 1.27 -13.64 -4.94
C LEU A 314 2.05 -14.05 -6.19
N ARG A 315 3.25 -13.48 -6.41
CA ARG A 315 4.12 -13.79 -7.56
C ARG A 315 4.47 -15.27 -7.66
N HIS A 316 4.77 -15.90 -6.53
CA HIS A 316 5.19 -17.30 -6.47
C HIS A 316 4.05 -18.29 -6.16
N GLY A 317 2.80 -17.82 -6.14
CA GLY A 317 1.64 -18.67 -5.83
C GLY A 317 1.67 -19.28 -4.43
N VAL A 318 2.37 -18.67 -3.48
CA VAL A 318 2.48 -19.16 -2.10
C VAL A 318 1.22 -18.80 -1.32
N ALA A 319 0.72 -19.75 -0.53
CA ALA A 319 -0.45 -19.55 0.30
C ALA A 319 -0.30 -18.35 1.26
N LEU A 320 -1.35 -17.53 1.34
CA LEU A 320 -1.37 -16.38 2.25
C LEU A 320 -1.63 -16.85 3.68
N THR A 321 -0.83 -16.34 4.62
CA THR A 321 -1.07 -16.47 6.05
C THR A 321 -2.39 -15.78 6.41
N PRO A 322 -3.34 -16.47 7.07
CA PRO A 322 -4.58 -15.86 7.52
C PRO A 322 -4.35 -14.72 8.52
N TYR A 323 -5.09 -13.63 8.38
CA TYR A 323 -5.08 -12.54 9.36
C TYR A 323 -6.00 -12.85 10.55
N ASN A 324 -5.64 -12.35 11.73
CA ASN A 324 -6.43 -12.46 12.95
C ASN A 324 -7.17 -11.13 13.18
N ARG A 325 -8.49 -11.10 12.99
CA ARG A 325 -9.26 -9.86 13.17
C ARG A 325 -9.30 -9.37 14.61
N LYS A 326 -9.11 -10.25 15.60
CA LYS A 326 -9.17 -9.88 17.03
C LYS A 326 -8.03 -8.95 17.42
N THR A 327 -6.93 -8.95 16.68
CA THR A 327 -5.79 -8.07 16.93
C THR A 327 -5.93 -6.71 16.27
N PHE A 328 -6.91 -6.50 15.39
CA PHE A 328 -7.07 -5.23 14.68
C PHE A 328 -7.52 -4.12 15.63
N TYR A 329 -6.88 -2.95 15.53
CA TYR A 329 -7.21 -1.75 16.30
C TYR A 329 -7.17 -1.93 17.82
N THR A 330 -6.42 -2.92 18.31
CA THR A 330 -6.21 -3.13 19.74
C THR A 330 -5.41 -1.97 20.35
N ARG A 331 -5.63 -1.72 21.64
CA ARG A 331 -5.05 -0.60 22.39
C ARG A 331 -4.28 -1.14 23.60
N GLY A 332 -3.30 -0.38 24.08
CA GLY A 332 -2.56 -0.71 25.30
C GLY A 332 -1.46 -1.77 25.12
N PRO A 333 -0.97 -2.37 26.23
CA PRO A 333 0.02 -3.44 26.18
C PRO A 333 -0.49 -4.61 25.33
N GLY A 334 0.28 -5.02 24.33
CA GLY A 334 -0.13 -6.07 23.37
C GLY A 334 -0.69 -5.54 22.04
N ALA A 335 -0.86 -4.22 21.86
CA ALA A 335 -1.31 -3.64 20.59
C ALA A 335 -0.37 -3.91 19.38
N SER A 336 0.83 -4.43 19.64
CA SER A 336 1.77 -4.87 18.61
C SER A 336 1.49 -6.29 18.08
N GLU A 337 0.77 -7.12 18.86
CA GLU A 337 0.39 -8.48 18.47
C GLU A 337 -0.45 -8.44 17.19
N GLY A 338 -0.15 -9.32 16.24
CA GLY A 338 -0.78 -9.34 14.93
C GLY A 338 -0.44 -8.14 14.03
N TYR A 339 0.58 -7.34 14.36
CA TYR A 339 1.10 -6.27 13.49
C TYR A 339 2.60 -6.38 13.23
N ILE A 340 3.37 -6.89 14.19
CA ILE A 340 4.85 -6.97 14.09
C ILE A 340 5.41 -8.40 14.12
N ASP A 341 4.56 -9.39 14.36
CA ASP A 341 4.92 -10.75 14.76
C ASP A 341 4.57 -11.82 13.70
N TYR A 342 3.78 -11.48 12.67
CA TYR A 342 3.52 -12.41 11.57
C TYR A 342 4.81 -12.86 10.87
N PRO A 343 4.99 -14.18 10.62
CA PRO A 343 6.19 -14.70 9.97
C PRO A 343 6.24 -14.30 8.49
N ARG A 344 7.46 -14.21 7.96
CA ARG A 344 7.72 -14.09 6.52
C ARG A 344 7.73 -15.48 5.88
N MET A 345 7.60 -15.57 4.56
CA MET A 345 8.01 -16.76 3.83
C MET A 345 9.47 -17.05 4.15
N GLU A 346 9.80 -18.31 4.36
CA GLU A 346 11.18 -18.75 4.34
C GLU A 346 11.70 -18.57 2.91
N SER A 347 12.69 -17.69 2.73
CA SER A 347 13.44 -17.70 1.47
C SER A 347 14.17 -19.03 1.39
N LYS A 348 13.89 -19.86 0.38
CA LYS A 348 14.81 -20.95 0.05
C LYS A 348 16.15 -20.31 -0.27
N ALA A 349 17.11 -20.43 0.66
CA ALA A 349 18.41 -19.82 0.50
C ALA A 349 19.11 -20.47 -0.70
N SER A 350 19.61 -19.67 -1.63
CA SER A 350 20.58 -20.14 -2.61
C SER A 350 21.89 -20.43 -1.87
N VAL A 351 22.18 -21.72 -1.69
CA VAL A 351 23.45 -22.15 -1.07
C VAL A 351 24.47 -22.31 -2.19
N VAL A 352 25.52 -21.49 -2.16
CA VAL A 352 26.69 -21.66 -3.03
C VAL A 352 27.76 -22.37 -2.22
N THR A 353 28.22 -23.53 -2.70
CA THR A 353 29.28 -24.31 -2.06
C THR A 353 30.31 -24.76 -3.10
N THR A 354 31.57 -24.77 -2.72
CA THR A 354 32.66 -25.37 -3.50
C THR A 354 32.93 -26.82 -3.09
N ASN A 355 32.22 -27.33 -2.08
CA ASN A 355 32.37 -28.68 -1.59
C ASN A 355 31.36 -29.62 -2.25
N ALA A 356 31.85 -30.45 -3.17
CA ALA A 356 31.01 -31.41 -3.91
C ALA A 356 30.24 -32.37 -2.98
N SER A 357 30.75 -32.69 -1.78
CA SER A 357 30.06 -33.60 -0.86
C SER A 357 28.75 -33.03 -0.30
N GLU A 358 28.59 -31.70 -0.31
CA GLU A 358 27.38 -31.03 0.18
C GLU A 358 26.20 -31.12 -0.80
N VAL A 359 26.46 -31.54 -2.03
CA VAL A 359 25.48 -31.69 -3.12
C VAL A 359 25.39 -33.12 -3.67
N SER A 360 26.45 -33.94 -3.53
CA SER A 360 26.55 -35.27 -4.17
C SER A 360 25.52 -36.30 -3.69
N ASN A 361 24.93 -36.12 -2.51
CA ASN A 361 23.96 -37.05 -1.92
C ASN A 361 22.53 -36.45 -1.86
N LYS A 362 22.28 -35.38 -2.61
CA LYS A 362 20.97 -34.74 -2.71
C LYS A 362 20.34 -35.02 -4.08
N THR A 363 19.02 -35.04 -4.10
CA THR A 363 18.23 -35.14 -5.33
C THR A 363 17.78 -33.75 -5.73
N TYR A 364 17.78 -33.47 -7.03
CA TYR A 364 17.34 -32.21 -7.60
C TYR A 364 16.38 -32.51 -8.75
N ASP A 365 15.36 -31.69 -8.93
CA ASP A 365 14.43 -31.79 -10.06
C ASP A 365 15.14 -31.44 -11.37
N TYR A 366 16.09 -30.50 -11.31
CA TYR A 366 16.89 -30.07 -12.45
C TYR A 366 18.35 -29.89 -12.07
N ILE A 367 19.26 -30.32 -12.96
CA ILE A 367 20.69 -30.06 -12.86
C ILE A 367 21.12 -29.29 -14.11
N ILE A 368 21.70 -28.11 -13.90
CA ILE A 368 22.23 -27.26 -14.95
C ILE A 368 23.75 -27.28 -14.86
N VAL A 369 24.40 -27.63 -15.96
CA VAL A 369 25.85 -27.61 -16.09
C VAL A 369 26.23 -26.33 -16.83
N GLY A 370 26.86 -25.39 -16.11
CA GLY A 370 27.17 -24.04 -16.57
C GLY A 370 26.45 -22.97 -15.75
N GLY A 371 27.19 -22.22 -14.93
CA GLY A 371 26.76 -21.06 -14.15
C GLY A 371 26.92 -19.71 -14.85
N GLY A 372 27.14 -19.71 -16.17
CA GLY A 372 27.10 -18.50 -16.99
C GLY A 372 25.69 -17.91 -17.13
N LEU A 373 25.56 -16.78 -17.85
CA LEU A 373 24.29 -16.04 -18.01
C LEU A 373 23.12 -16.94 -18.44
N THR A 374 23.32 -17.80 -19.43
CA THR A 374 22.28 -18.70 -19.93
C THR A 374 21.84 -19.70 -18.87
N GLY A 375 22.79 -20.36 -18.21
CA GLY A 375 22.48 -21.36 -17.18
C GLY A 375 21.81 -20.77 -15.96
N LEU A 376 22.24 -19.60 -15.49
CA LEU A 376 21.57 -18.88 -14.40
C LEU A 376 20.20 -18.35 -14.79
N THR A 377 20.01 -17.93 -16.04
CA THR A 377 18.68 -17.51 -16.53
C THR A 377 17.71 -18.70 -16.53
N VAL A 378 18.14 -19.86 -17.00
CA VAL A 378 17.33 -21.09 -16.97
C VAL A 378 17.08 -21.53 -15.52
N ALA A 379 18.09 -21.50 -14.65
CA ALA A 379 17.94 -21.80 -13.23
C ALA A 379 16.87 -20.92 -12.59
N SER A 380 16.97 -19.60 -12.81
CA SER A 380 16.03 -18.62 -12.27
C SER A 380 14.60 -18.91 -12.70
N ARG A 381 14.38 -19.33 -13.96
CA ARG A 381 13.04 -19.67 -14.49
C ARG A 381 12.50 -20.96 -13.91
N LEU A 382 13.33 -21.99 -13.79
CA LEU A 382 12.92 -23.26 -13.20
C LEU A 382 12.59 -23.11 -11.71
N THR A 383 13.32 -22.27 -10.98
CA THR A 383 13.03 -21.94 -9.57
C THR A 383 11.86 -20.99 -9.37
N GLU A 384 11.18 -20.52 -10.43
CA GLU A 384 9.89 -19.82 -10.27
C GLU A 384 8.82 -20.77 -9.68
N ASP A 385 8.94 -22.08 -9.91
CA ASP A 385 8.19 -23.10 -9.16
C ASP A 385 8.86 -23.32 -7.78
N PRO A 386 8.18 -22.97 -6.67
CA PRO A 386 8.76 -23.13 -5.33
C PRO A 386 9.00 -24.59 -4.93
N LYS A 387 8.44 -25.56 -5.65
CA LYS A 387 8.66 -26.99 -5.42
C LYS A 387 9.92 -27.50 -6.10
N ALA A 388 10.39 -26.82 -7.15
CA ALA A 388 11.56 -27.24 -7.88
C ALA A 388 12.85 -26.99 -7.07
N GLU A 389 13.70 -28.01 -7.00
CA GLU A 389 15.07 -27.90 -6.53
C GLU A 389 16.02 -27.96 -7.74
N VAL A 390 16.73 -26.87 -7.98
CA VAL A 390 17.64 -26.72 -9.11
C VAL A 390 19.08 -26.68 -8.60
N LEU A 391 19.93 -27.58 -9.07
CA LEU A 391 21.37 -27.51 -8.88
C LEU A 391 22.02 -26.86 -10.10
N VAL A 392 22.81 -25.82 -9.89
CA VAL A 392 23.70 -25.28 -10.92
C VAL A 392 25.13 -25.68 -10.58
N ILE A 393 25.79 -26.38 -11.50
CA ILE A 393 27.20 -26.78 -11.38
C ILE A 393 27.99 -25.91 -12.35
N GLU A 394 29.00 -25.20 -11.84
CA GLU A 394 29.93 -24.44 -12.66
C GLU A 394 31.34 -25.00 -12.50
N ALA A 395 32.04 -25.17 -13.63
CA ALA A 395 33.44 -25.51 -13.63
C ALA A 395 34.26 -24.23 -13.44
N GLY A 396 34.83 -24.04 -12.26
CA GLY A 396 35.68 -22.90 -11.99
C GLY A 396 35.81 -22.55 -10.52
N ARG A 397 36.68 -21.60 -10.21
CA ARG A 397 36.77 -21.03 -8.86
C ARG A 397 35.71 -19.94 -8.69
N ASP A 398 35.34 -19.68 -7.44
CA ASP A 398 34.48 -18.55 -7.10
C ASP A 398 35.28 -17.24 -7.17
N ASP A 399 35.33 -16.64 -8.36
CA ASP A 399 36.07 -15.41 -8.63
C ASP A 399 35.15 -14.17 -8.67
N ARG A 400 34.05 -14.17 -7.91
CA ARG A 400 33.07 -13.07 -7.83
C ARG A 400 33.65 -11.69 -7.44
N LYS A 401 34.90 -11.63 -6.98
CA LYS A 401 35.62 -10.39 -6.65
C LYS A 401 36.50 -9.88 -7.80
N ASP A 402 36.69 -10.66 -8.85
CA ASP A 402 37.48 -10.26 -10.00
C ASP A 402 36.63 -9.47 -10.99
N ARG A 403 37.04 -8.21 -11.24
CA ARG A 403 36.33 -7.31 -12.17
C ARG A 403 36.18 -7.90 -13.56
N ARG A 404 37.13 -8.74 -14.02
CA ARG A 404 37.09 -9.38 -15.34
C ARG A 404 35.90 -10.33 -15.50
N ILE A 405 35.28 -10.78 -14.40
CA ILE A 405 34.17 -11.74 -14.39
C ILE A 405 32.79 -11.08 -14.40
N TYR A 406 32.62 -9.92 -13.75
CA TYR A 406 31.31 -9.26 -13.62
C TYR A 406 31.20 -7.91 -14.35
N ASP A 407 32.31 -7.36 -14.85
CA ASP A 407 32.34 -6.14 -15.65
C ASP A 407 32.51 -6.50 -17.14
N MET A 408 31.45 -6.31 -17.93
CA MET A 408 31.42 -6.62 -19.36
C MET A 408 32.54 -5.92 -20.15
N PHE A 409 32.98 -4.74 -19.71
CA PHE A 409 34.07 -4.00 -20.37
C PHE A 409 35.45 -4.56 -20.09
N SER A 410 35.58 -5.43 -19.07
CA SER A 410 36.83 -6.07 -18.68
C SER A 410 36.92 -7.53 -19.12
N TYR A 411 35.86 -8.09 -19.72
CA TYR A 411 35.76 -9.51 -20.10
C TYR A 411 36.89 -9.97 -21.04
N THR A 412 37.26 -9.16 -22.03
CA THR A 412 38.33 -9.52 -22.99
C THR A 412 39.71 -9.64 -22.34
N GLN A 413 39.90 -9.08 -21.13
CA GLN A 413 41.13 -9.20 -20.36
C GLN A 413 41.25 -10.55 -19.63
N ALA A 414 40.21 -11.39 -19.68
CA ALA A 414 40.26 -12.75 -19.15
C ALA A 414 40.89 -13.75 -20.14
N PHE A 415 40.92 -13.46 -21.44
CA PHE A 415 41.52 -14.35 -22.45
C PHE A 415 43.04 -14.46 -22.31
N GLY A 416 43.57 -15.67 -22.48
CA GLY A 416 44.99 -16.02 -22.29
C GLY A 416 45.47 -16.00 -20.84
N THR A 417 44.55 -15.91 -19.86
CA THR A 417 44.88 -15.96 -18.43
C THR A 417 44.54 -17.32 -17.82
N ASP A 418 44.78 -17.48 -16.51
CA ASP A 418 44.35 -18.64 -15.73
C ASP A 418 42.82 -18.81 -15.63
N MET A 419 42.05 -17.81 -16.07
CA MET A 419 40.59 -17.86 -16.21
C MET A 419 40.12 -18.20 -17.63
N ASP A 420 41.04 -18.26 -18.60
CA ASP A 420 40.75 -18.76 -19.94
C ASP A 420 40.90 -20.28 -19.91
N TRP A 421 39.78 -20.97 -19.72
CA TRP A 421 39.69 -22.42 -19.60
C TRP A 421 39.85 -23.08 -20.98
N ASP A 422 40.95 -22.80 -21.68
CA ASP A 422 41.34 -23.34 -22.99
C ASP A 422 41.72 -24.83 -22.87
N TRP A 423 40.75 -25.64 -22.40
CA TRP A 423 40.92 -27.08 -22.29
C TRP A 423 41.04 -27.65 -23.70
N PRO A 424 42.12 -28.41 -24.00
CA PRO A 424 42.23 -29.05 -25.30
C PRO A 424 41.08 -30.04 -25.46
N VAL A 425 40.33 -29.91 -26.55
CA VAL A 425 39.32 -30.91 -26.93
C VAL A 425 40.06 -32.20 -27.26
N VAL A 426 39.97 -33.20 -26.38
CA VAL A 426 40.58 -34.50 -26.60
C VAL A 426 39.59 -35.36 -27.38
N ASP A 427 39.98 -35.74 -28.59
CA ASP A 427 39.17 -36.62 -29.45
C ASP A 427 38.99 -38.00 -28.76
N LEU A 428 37.75 -38.34 -28.42
CA LEU A 428 37.40 -39.49 -27.56
C LEU A 428 37.60 -40.85 -28.23
N ASP A 429 37.92 -40.88 -29.53
CA ASP A 429 38.10 -42.11 -30.32
C ASP A 429 39.40 -42.91 -30.01
N LYS A 430 40.25 -42.44 -29.08
CA LYS A 430 41.47 -43.15 -28.68
C LYS A 430 41.40 -43.90 -27.35
N ARG A 431 40.29 -43.87 -26.61
CA ARG A 431 40.18 -44.57 -25.30
C ARG A 431 39.42 -45.90 -25.31
N ILE A 432 38.98 -46.40 -26.46
CA ILE A 432 38.38 -47.74 -26.58
C ILE A 432 39.22 -48.60 -27.52
N LYS A 433 40.42 -49.01 -27.09
CA LYS A 433 41.09 -50.27 -27.50
C LYS A 433 42.44 -50.45 -26.77
N GLY A 434 42.40 -51.33 -25.75
CA GLY A 434 43.54 -51.98 -25.08
C GLY A 434 44.35 -51.09 -24.14
N GLY A 435 44.64 -51.42 -22.90
CA GLY A 435 44.54 -52.65 -22.11
C GLY A 435 45.55 -52.51 -20.95
N GLU A 436 45.14 -52.91 -19.73
CA GLU A 436 45.93 -53.33 -18.54
C GLU A 436 47.18 -52.49 -18.14
N HIS A 437 47.32 -51.93 -16.93
CA HIS A 437 47.03 -52.39 -15.57
C HIS A 437 46.79 -51.22 -14.61
#